data_AF-A0A4U0MY14-F1
#
_entry.id   AF-A0A4U0MY14-F1
#
_cell.length_a   1.000
_cell.length_b   1.000
_cell.length_c   1.000
_cell.angle_alpha   90.00
_cell.angle_beta   90.00
_cell.angle_gamma   90.00
#
_symmetry.space_group_name_H-M   'P 1'
#
loop_
_entity.id
_entity.type
_entity.pdbx_description
1 polymer ?
#
loop_
_entity_poly.entity_id
_entity_poly.type
_entity_poly.pdbx_seq_one_letter_code
_entity_poly.pdbx_strand_id
1 'polypeptide(L)'
;MTVYVEDPAYAQVKAQVKAPAKDPARSRGRSRTRGRSRRVRAVAMAVVTVLAGSVALAGCASSAVLAGDRPRSPEEVIRVLPGDGAQGVRTRERLAVRVADGRLERVEVRRTGGGDRGAGNPGRRSVSGLISPDGLSWRPTSGRLALGAEYAVDVLALDGEGRRIARHTTFRTFVPPHRVIGYYTPENNTTVGTGMIVSLAFNRRIADRAAVERAIRVTARPAVEIAPHWFGSRRLDFRPRERWRPGTVITVDLRLRDVQTGPDAYGLQRKTIRYRVGRDQISTIDAARHTLTVRRSGRVLARLPITAGDAKNPTYNGKMVILARQSVTRMNGDTVGFGGEYDIKDVPHAMRLTRSGTFLHGNYWAPPAIFGGRNTSHGCVGLKDVRGGGPNTPAGWLFARSIVGDTVEVRNSRDRMVAPDNGLGGWNMSWARWRAGSALR
;
A
#
# COMPACT_ATOMS: atom_id res chain seq x y z
N MET A 1 4.55 -8.41 19.17
CA MET A 1 3.09 -8.43 19.40
C MET A 1 2.42 -7.82 18.17
N THR A 2 2.12 -8.63 17.16
CA THR A 2 1.57 -8.15 15.88
C THR A 2 0.06 -8.19 15.99
N VAL A 3 -0.55 -7.03 16.27
CA VAL A 3 -2.00 -6.87 16.18
C VAL A 3 -2.33 -6.88 14.70
N TYR A 4 -2.80 -8.02 14.20
CA TYR A 4 -3.53 -8.06 12.94
C TYR A 4 -4.79 -7.23 13.16
N VAL A 5 -4.80 -6.01 12.64
CA VAL A 5 -6.03 -5.21 12.58
C VAL A 5 -7.02 -6.03 11.76
N GLU A 6 -8.04 -6.56 12.44
CA GLU A 6 -9.17 -7.21 11.80
C GLU A 6 -9.82 -6.17 10.89
N ASP A 7 -9.77 -6.43 9.59
CA ASP A 7 -10.50 -5.65 8.60
C ASP A 7 -12.00 -5.99 8.75
N PRO A 8 -12.85 -5.07 9.22
CA PRO A 8 -14.26 -5.35 9.48
C PRO A 8 -15.04 -5.75 8.21
N ALA A 9 -14.49 -5.49 7.03
CA ALA A 9 -15.17 -5.74 5.75
C ALA A 9 -15.22 -7.22 5.33
N TYR A 10 -14.60 -8.15 6.05
CA TYR A 10 -14.41 -9.53 5.56
C TYR A 10 -15.08 -10.65 6.37
N ALA A 11 -15.81 -10.32 7.44
CA ALA A 11 -16.63 -11.29 8.18
C ALA A 11 -17.83 -11.82 7.36
N GLN A 12 -18.16 -11.23 6.20
CA GLN A 12 -19.40 -11.53 5.46
C GLN A 12 -19.26 -12.56 4.32
N VAL A 13 -18.08 -13.11 4.03
CA VAL A 13 -17.89 -13.92 2.81
C VAL A 13 -18.50 -15.33 2.89
N LYS A 14 -18.65 -15.93 4.09
CA LYS A 14 -19.39 -17.19 4.24
C LYS A 14 -20.91 -17.00 4.34
N ALA A 15 -21.38 -15.85 4.83
CA ALA A 15 -22.81 -15.57 4.99
C ALA A 15 -23.52 -15.16 3.69
N GLN A 16 -22.84 -14.48 2.75
CA GLN A 16 -23.49 -13.89 1.57
C GLN A 16 -23.79 -14.86 0.41
N VAL A 17 -23.39 -16.14 0.47
CA VAL A 17 -23.65 -17.11 -0.63
C VAL A 17 -24.95 -17.91 -0.43
N LYS A 18 -25.73 -17.63 0.63
CA LYS A 18 -26.94 -18.39 0.98
C LYS A 18 -28.28 -17.71 0.62
N ALA A 19 -28.27 -16.59 -0.09
CA ALA A 19 -29.50 -15.95 -0.55
C ALA A 19 -29.85 -16.38 -1.99
N PRO A 20 -31.05 -16.94 -2.25
CA PRO A 20 -31.50 -17.18 -3.62
C PRO A 20 -31.76 -15.84 -4.31
N ALA A 21 -31.33 -15.74 -5.58
CA ALA A 21 -31.57 -14.58 -6.42
C ALA A 21 -33.08 -14.36 -6.61
N LYS A 22 -33.56 -13.14 -6.34
CA LYS A 22 -34.88 -12.68 -6.81
C LYS A 22 -34.69 -11.85 -8.07
N ASP A 23 -35.32 -12.30 -9.15
CA ASP A 23 -35.51 -11.56 -10.39
C ASP A 23 -36.26 -10.23 -10.17
N PRO A 24 -35.87 -9.14 -10.84
CA PRO A 24 -36.74 -7.99 -10.99
C PRO A 24 -37.44 -8.04 -12.34
N ALA A 25 -38.71 -8.45 -12.32
CA ALA A 25 -39.62 -8.25 -13.43
C ALA A 25 -39.98 -6.76 -13.59
N ARG A 26 -40.17 -6.38 -14.86
CA ARG A 26 -40.58 -5.07 -15.37
C ARG A 26 -41.92 -4.58 -14.79
N SER A 27 -42.05 -3.27 -14.59
CA SER A 27 -43.29 -2.55 -14.92
C SER A 27 -43.01 -1.11 -15.36
N ARG A 28 -43.45 -0.80 -16.58
CA ARG A 28 -43.56 0.55 -17.17
C ARG A 28 -44.82 1.23 -16.62
N GLY A 29 -44.80 2.56 -16.47
CA GLY A 29 -45.98 3.39 -16.26
C GLY A 29 -45.68 4.88 -16.48
N ARG A 30 -46.28 5.44 -17.54
CA ARG A 30 -46.20 6.83 -18.07
C ARG A 30 -46.80 7.87 -17.11
N SER A 31 -46.16 9.02 -16.90
CA SER A 31 -46.34 10.35 -17.57
C SER A 31 -47.63 11.14 -17.25
N ARG A 32 -47.47 12.41 -16.81
CA ARG A 32 -48.16 13.66 -17.26
C ARG A 32 -47.69 14.83 -16.38
N THR A 33 -46.82 15.74 -16.86
CA THR A 33 -47.06 17.02 -17.60
C THR A 33 -47.82 18.13 -16.85
N ARG A 34 -47.14 19.26 -16.64
CA ARG A 34 -47.51 20.70 -16.86
C ARG A 34 -46.57 21.53 -15.95
N GLY A 35 -45.75 22.47 -16.41
CA GLY A 35 -45.96 23.61 -17.31
C GLY A 35 -45.86 24.89 -16.44
N ARG A 36 -44.81 25.71 -16.50
CA ARG A 36 -44.69 27.00 -17.23
C ARG A 36 -43.43 27.69 -16.65
N SER A 37 -42.38 27.99 -17.42
CA SER A 37 -42.14 29.12 -18.33
C SER A 37 -41.80 30.48 -17.68
N ARG A 38 -40.56 30.93 -17.98
CA ARG A 38 -40.08 32.29 -18.28
C ARG A 38 -40.01 33.33 -17.14
N ARG A 39 -38.84 33.95 -16.94
CA ARG A 39 -38.44 35.20 -17.64
C ARG A 39 -36.96 35.55 -17.43
N VAL A 40 -36.38 36.03 -18.51
CA VAL A 40 -35.07 36.70 -18.69
C VAL A 40 -35.23 38.19 -18.38
N ARG A 41 -34.18 38.86 -17.89
CA ARG A 41 -33.75 40.20 -18.37
C ARG A 41 -32.39 40.61 -17.76
N ALA A 42 -31.44 40.83 -18.65
CA ALA A 42 -30.24 41.64 -18.45
C ALA A 42 -30.58 43.12 -18.74
N VAL A 43 -29.90 44.05 -18.06
CA VAL A 43 -29.78 45.46 -18.48
C VAL A 43 -28.38 45.94 -18.09
N ALA A 44 -27.67 46.49 -19.07
CA ALA A 44 -26.45 47.29 -18.93
C ALA A 44 -26.82 48.78 -19.00
N MET A 45 -26.01 49.66 -18.41
CA MET A 45 -25.86 51.06 -18.84
C MET A 45 -24.60 51.68 -18.24
N ALA A 46 -23.82 52.31 -19.11
CA ALA A 46 -22.62 53.08 -18.84
C ALA A 46 -22.98 54.56 -18.61
N VAL A 47 -22.17 55.29 -17.83
CA VAL A 47 -22.09 56.76 -17.89
C VAL A 47 -20.63 57.19 -17.71
N VAL A 48 -20.14 57.94 -18.70
CA VAL A 48 -18.90 58.74 -18.68
C VAL A 48 -19.32 60.19 -18.41
N THR A 49 -18.62 60.89 -17.52
CA THR A 49 -18.56 62.35 -17.53
C THR A 49 -17.16 62.83 -17.09
N VAL A 50 -16.57 63.60 -17.99
CA VAL A 50 -15.33 64.39 -17.86
C VAL A 50 -15.70 65.75 -17.26
N LEU A 51 -14.86 66.31 -16.38
CA LEU A 51 -14.76 67.76 -16.22
C LEU A 51 -13.31 68.19 -15.95
N ALA A 52 -12.94 69.25 -16.66
CA ALA A 52 -11.61 69.85 -16.81
C ALA A 52 -11.31 70.92 -15.75
N GLY A 53 -10.03 71.32 -15.64
CA GLY A 53 -9.64 72.50 -14.86
C GLY A 53 -8.13 72.81 -14.78
N SER A 54 -7.59 73.37 -15.86
CA SER A 54 -6.62 74.50 -15.95
C SER A 54 -5.26 74.52 -15.20
N VAL A 55 -4.19 74.33 -16.00
CA VAL A 55 -3.01 75.20 -16.29
C VAL A 55 -2.38 76.09 -15.19
N ALA A 56 -1.07 75.89 -14.96
CA ALA A 56 -0.09 76.97 -14.81
C ALA A 56 1.30 76.50 -15.32
N LEU A 57 1.84 77.21 -16.32
CA LEU A 57 3.22 77.08 -16.79
C LEU A 57 4.19 77.79 -15.82
N ALA A 58 5.32 77.16 -15.50
CA ALA A 58 6.57 77.87 -15.23
C ALA A 58 7.77 76.91 -15.30
N GLY A 59 8.79 77.29 -16.07
CA GLY A 59 10.18 76.89 -15.83
C GLY A 59 10.71 75.71 -16.61
N CYS A 60 11.16 75.96 -17.84
CA CYS A 60 12.24 75.18 -18.44
C CYS A 60 13.51 75.36 -17.59
N ALA A 61 13.90 74.32 -16.85
CA ALA A 61 15.28 74.09 -16.47
C ALA A 61 15.58 72.63 -16.82
N SER A 62 16.14 72.45 -18.02
CA SER A 62 16.62 71.18 -18.54
C SER A 62 17.78 70.69 -17.67
N SER A 63 17.44 70.08 -16.54
CA SER A 63 18.35 69.21 -15.83
C SER A 63 18.36 67.91 -16.61
N ALA A 64 19.36 67.75 -17.48
CA ALA A 64 19.73 66.47 -18.04
C ALA A 64 20.16 65.57 -16.88
N VAL A 65 19.17 64.93 -16.26
CA VAL A 65 19.40 63.81 -15.34
C VAL A 65 19.88 62.68 -16.23
N LEU A 66 21.16 62.37 -16.11
CA LEU A 66 21.77 61.15 -16.63
C LEU A 66 20.85 59.99 -16.25
N ALA A 67 20.13 59.44 -17.24
CA ALA A 67 19.52 58.14 -17.15
C ALA A 67 20.65 57.10 -17.15
N GLY A 68 21.38 57.03 -16.04
CA GLY A 68 22.13 55.83 -15.70
C GLY A 68 21.11 54.74 -15.44
N ASP A 69 21.26 53.62 -16.16
CA ASP A 69 20.47 52.41 -15.94
C ASP A 69 20.38 52.13 -14.43
N ARG A 70 19.17 52.17 -13.88
CA ARG A 70 18.96 51.79 -12.49
C ARG A 70 19.46 50.34 -12.33
N PRO A 71 20.25 50.03 -11.29
CA PRO A 71 20.66 48.66 -11.03
C PRO A 71 19.44 47.76 -11.00
N ARG A 72 19.42 46.71 -11.84
CA ARG A 72 18.31 45.77 -11.89
C ARG A 72 18.18 45.07 -10.54
N SER A 73 16.96 44.96 -10.05
CA SER A 73 16.68 44.26 -8.80
C SER A 73 17.00 42.77 -8.94
N PRO A 74 17.33 42.06 -7.84
CA PRO A 74 17.56 40.62 -7.88
C PRO A 74 16.40 39.82 -8.46
N GLU A 75 15.18 40.33 -8.36
CA GLU A 75 13.97 39.69 -8.85
C GLU A 75 13.82 39.75 -10.38
N GLU A 76 14.35 40.82 -10.99
CA GLU A 76 14.38 41.01 -12.44
C GLU A 76 15.43 40.11 -13.11
N VAL A 77 16.55 39.86 -12.43
CA VAL A 77 17.66 39.06 -12.97
C VAL A 77 17.48 37.56 -12.68
N ILE A 78 17.16 37.18 -11.45
CA ILE A 78 17.08 35.79 -11.02
C ILE A 78 15.62 35.39 -10.89
N ARG A 79 15.10 34.54 -11.77
CA ARG A 79 13.75 33.97 -11.66
C ARG A 79 13.79 32.61 -10.95
N VAL A 80 13.14 32.52 -9.80
CA VAL A 80 12.91 31.26 -9.08
C VAL A 80 11.46 30.81 -9.26
N LEU A 81 11.26 29.55 -9.65
CA LEU A 81 9.97 28.90 -9.69
C LEU A 81 10.04 27.66 -8.80
N PRO A 82 9.14 27.48 -7.80
CA PRO A 82 8.08 28.40 -7.38
C PRO A 82 8.62 29.75 -6.87
N GLY A 83 7.81 30.81 -7.00
CA GLY A 83 8.16 32.14 -6.51
C GLY A 83 8.23 32.22 -4.99
N ASP A 84 8.72 33.35 -4.49
CA ASP A 84 8.88 33.56 -3.04
C ASP A 84 7.55 33.57 -2.30
N GLY A 85 7.53 32.94 -1.13
CA GLY A 85 6.35 32.74 -0.30
C GLY A 85 5.31 31.77 -0.88
N ALA A 86 5.55 31.14 -2.04
CA ALA A 86 4.56 30.28 -2.69
C ALA A 86 4.10 29.14 -1.77
N GLN A 87 2.79 28.88 -1.75
CA GLN A 87 2.17 27.87 -0.90
C GLN A 87 1.54 26.76 -1.75
N GLY A 88 1.50 25.54 -1.21
CA GLY A 88 0.77 24.44 -1.83
C GLY A 88 1.35 23.92 -3.14
N VAL A 89 2.64 24.17 -3.41
CA VAL A 89 3.33 23.80 -4.66
C VAL A 89 3.21 22.30 -4.90
N ARG A 90 2.59 21.90 -6.00
CA ARG A 90 2.37 20.47 -6.32
C ARG A 90 3.60 19.83 -6.94
N THR A 91 3.72 18.51 -6.85
CA THR A 91 4.85 17.73 -7.41
C THR A 91 5.02 17.83 -8.92
N ARG A 92 4.00 18.33 -9.65
CA ARG A 92 4.07 18.61 -11.09
C ARG A 92 4.73 19.96 -11.39
N GLU A 93 4.66 20.90 -10.45
CA GLU A 93 5.33 22.20 -10.56
C GLU A 93 6.82 21.97 -10.27
N ARG A 94 7.65 22.21 -11.29
CA ARG A 94 9.08 21.91 -11.23
C ARG A 94 9.83 23.08 -10.61
N LEU A 95 10.63 22.79 -9.59
CA LEU A 95 11.63 23.72 -9.11
C LEU A 95 12.64 24.03 -10.21
N ALA A 96 12.82 25.30 -10.53
CA ALA A 96 13.82 25.79 -11.47
C ALA A 96 14.27 27.19 -11.08
N VAL A 97 15.57 27.44 -11.21
CA VAL A 97 16.15 28.78 -11.12
C VAL A 97 16.64 29.15 -12.52
N ARG A 98 16.39 30.37 -12.96
CA ARG A 98 16.86 30.89 -14.25
C ARG A 98 17.37 32.31 -14.12
N VAL A 99 18.31 32.67 -14.96
CA VAL A 99 18.68 34.06 -15.22
C VAL A 99 18.38 34.40 -16.69
N ALA A 100 18.00 35.66 -16.96
CA ALA A 100 17.72 36.11 -18.32
C ALA A 100 19.01 36.39 -19.11
N ASP A 101 20.01 36.92 -18.42
CA ASP A 101 21.34 37.25 -18.91
C ASP A 101 22.39 37.01 -17.81
N GLY A 102 23.67 37.00 -18.18
CA GLY A 102 24.76 36.64 -17.29
C GLY A 102 24.83 35.13 -17.01
N ARG A 103 25.07 34.70 -15.76
CA ARG A 103 25.15 33.28 -15.38
C ARG A 103 24.93 33.01 -13.90
N LEU A 104 24.43 31.82 -13.58
CA LEU A 104 24.37 31.29 -12.22
C LEU A 104 25.78 30.88 -11.75
N GLU A 105 26.23 31.39 -10.59
CA GLU A 105 27.46 30.94 -9.93
C GLU A 105 27.17 29.85 -8.89
N ARG A 106 26.06 29.99 -8.15
CA ARG A 106 25.70 29.05 -7.08
C ARG A 106 24.19 28.98 -6.90
N VAL A 107 23.68 27.77 -6.71
CA VAL A 107 22.30 27.52 -6.30
C VAL A 107 22.31 26.49 -5.19
N GLU A 108 21.89 26.90 -3.99
CA GLU A 108 21.73 26.04 -2.83
C GLU A 108 20.25 25.91 -2.50
N VAL A 109 19.75 24.67 -2.49
CA VAL A 109 18.36 24.39 -2.12
C VAL A 109 18.36 23.48 -0.91
N ARG A 110 17.70 23.93 0.16
CA ARG A 110 17.66 23.25 1.45
C ARG A 110 16.22 23.08 1.91
N ARG A 111 15.89 21.88 2.36
CA ARG A 111 14.67 21.66 3.13
C ARG A 111 14.88 22.24 4.53
N THR A 112 14.12 23.26 4.89
CA THR A 112 14.22 23.99 6.17
C THR A 112 13.19 23.54 7.19
N GLY A 113 12.08 22.96 6.74
CA GLY A 113 11.00 22.51 7.62
C GLY A 113 10.00 21.56 6.96
N GLY A 114 9.03 21.10 7.74
CA GLY A 114 7.97 20.21 7.29
C GLY A 114 8.41 18.75 7.08
N GLY A 115 7.43 17.88 6.87
CA GLY A 115 7.52 16.43 7.07
C GLY A 115 6.63 15.98 8.22
N ASP A 116 6.10 14.76 8.14
CA ASP A 116 5.26 14.18 9.21
C ASP A 116 5.82 14.50 10.59
N ARG A 117 4.99 15.10 11.47
CA ARG A 117 5.27 15.31 12.90
C ARG A 117 5.57 14.00 13.67
N GLY A 118 5.61 12.85 12.99
CA GLY A 118 5.98 11.54 13.53
C GLY A 118 7.23 10.90 12.90
N ALA A 119 7.97 11.60 12.03
CA ALA A 119 9.30 11.18 11.60
C ALA A 119 10.30 12.18 12.19
N GLY A 120 11.13 11.71 13.13
CA GLY A 120 12.09 12.53 13.89
C GLY A 120 12.82 13.57 13.03
N ASN A 121 13.09 14.71 13.67
CA ASN A 121 13.79 15.91 13.19
C ASN A 121 14.13 15.86 11.68
N PRO A 122 13.42 16.59 10.79
CA PRO A 122 13.80 16.65 9.39
C PRO A 122 15.08 17.48 9.30
N GLY A 123 16.22 16.84 9.58
CA GLY A 123 17.53 17.47 9.48
C GLY A 123 17.64 18.18 8.14
N ARG A 124 18.25 19.37 8.17
CA ARG A 124 18.53 20.18 6.98
C ARG A 124 19.06 19.27 5.87
N ARG A 125 18.25 19.02 4.86
CA ARG A 125 18.60 18.11 3.76
C ARG A 125 18.69 18.91 2.48
N SER A 126 19.90 19.02 1.95
CA SER A 126 20.17 19.68 0.67
C SER A 126 19.53 18.90 -0.47
N VAL A 127 19.01 19.63 -1.45
CA VAL A 127 18.49 19.09 -2.70
C VAL A 127 19.58 19.23 -3.75
N SER A 128 20.12 18.09 -4.19
CA SER A 128 21.09 18.07 -5.29
C SER A 128 20.46 18.59 -6.58
N GLY A 129 21.21 19.39 -7.32
CA GLY A 129 20.82 19.88 -8.64
C GLY A 129 22.03 20.30 -9.45
N LEU A 130 21.79 20.63 -10.72
CA LEU A 130 22.82 20.97 -11.68
C LEU A 130 22.48 22.31 -12.33
N ILE A 131 23.51 23.16 -12.46
CA ILE A 131 23.50 24.31 -13.36
C ILE A 131 23.72 23.77 -14.77
N SER A 132 22.94 24.25 -15.75
CA SER A 132 23.11 23.89 -17.15
C SER A 132 24.46 24.37 -17.69
N PRO A 133 25.01 23.74 -18.74
CA PRO A 133 26.30 24.13 -19.31
C PRO A 133 26.38 25.59 -19.77
N ASP A 134 25.25 26.16 -20.20
CA ASP A 134 25.12 27.57 -20.58
C ASP A 134 25.12 28.53 -19.37
N GLY A 135 25.08 28.02 -18.13
CA GLY A 135 25.01 28.82 -16.91
C GLY A 135 23.66 29.48 -16.64
N LEU A 136 22.66 29.31 -17.50
CA LEU A 136 21.42 30.11 -17.46
C LEU A 136 20.32 29.49 -16.60
N SER A 137 20.42 28.21 -16.26
CA SER A 137 19.38 27.52 -15.50
C SER A 137 19.92 26.51 -14.50
N TRP A 138 19.18 26.27 -13.43
CA TRP A 138 19.44 25.19 -12.49
C TRP A 138 18.19 24.36 -12.25
N ARG A 139 18.36 23.05 -12.12
CA ARG A 139 17.28 22.11 -11.81
C ARG A 139 17.72 21.01 -10.84
N PRO A 140 16.81 20.52 -9.97
CA PRO A 140 17.11 19.39 -9.10
C PRO A 140 17.31 18.10 -9.90
N THR A 141 18.33 17.31 -9.57
CA THR A 141 18.64 16.05 -10.28
C THR A 141 17.59 14.97 -10.04
N SER A 142 16.96 14.96 -8.85
CA SER A 142 15.87 14.04 -8.53
C SER A 142 14.58 14.34 -9.29
N GLY A 143 14.44 15.56 -9.83
CA GLY A 143 13.21 16.07 -10.44
C GLY A 143 11.99 16.13 -9.53
N ARG A 144 12.12 15.81 -8.23
CA ARG A 144 11.02 15.70 -7.26
C ARG A 144 11.40 16.30 -5.92
N LEU A 145 10.50 17.12 -5.39
CA LEU A 145 10.53 17.63 -4.02
C LEU A 145 9.64 16.77 -3.11
N ALA A 146 9.97 16.76 -1.82
CA ALA A 146 9.13 16.11 -0.81
C ALA A 146 7.86 16.93 -0.59
N LEU A 147 6.74 16.24 -0.35
CA LEU A 147 5.46 16.90 -0.01
C LEU A 147 5.43 17.37 1.44
N GLY A 148 4.57 18.36 1.72
CA GLY A 148 4.36 18.94 3.05
C GLY A 148 5.65 19.45 3.71
N ALA A 149 6.57 19.95 2.89
CA ALA A 149 7.88 20.46 3.25
C ALA A 149 8.02 21.94 2.88
N GLU A 150 8.85 22.63 3.65
CA GLU A 150 9.32 23.99 3.38
C GLU A 150 10.74 23.94 2.84
N TYR A 151 11.00 24.75 1.81
CA TYR A 151 12.27 24.87 1.14
C TYR A 151 12.74 26.31 1.15
N ALA A 152 14.04 26.50 1.34
CA ALA A 152 14.75 27.73 1.04
C ALA A 152 15.70 27.52 -0.15
N VAL A 153 15.77 28.52 -1.01
CA VAL A 153 16.57 28.58 -2.23
C VAL A 153 17.43 29.83 -2.12
N ASP A 154 18.74 29.63 -2.07
CA ASP A 154 19.74 30.69 -2.07
C ASP A 154 20.46 30.67 -3.42
N VAL A 155 20.42 31.78 -4.14
CA VAL A 155 21.00 31.92 -5.47
C VAL A 155 22.04 33.02 -5.47
N LEU A 156 23.18 32.75 -6.08
CA LEU A 156 24.18 33.74 -6.45
C LEU A 156 24.38 33.67 -7.97
N ALA A 157 24.26 34.82 -8.64
CA ALA A 157 24.41 34.95 -10.07
C ALA A 157 25.22 36.20 -10.42
N LEU A 158 25.64 36.27 -11.67
CA LEU A 158 26.11 37.47 -12.34
C LEU A 158 25.06 37.92 -13.34
N ASP A 159 24.79 39.22 -13.42
CA ASP A 159 23.94 39.80 -14.48
C ASP A 159 24.72 39.94 -15.81
N GLY A 160 24.06 40.47 -16.84
CA GLY A 160 24.66 40.73 -18.15
C GLY A 160 25.84 41.71 -18.11
N GLU A 161 25.91 42.56 -17.09
CA GLU A 161 27.00 43.52 -16.86
C GLU A 161 28.12 42.97 -15.95
N GLY A 162 28.03 41.71 -15.52
CA GLY A 162 29.05 41.06 -14.68
C GLY A 162 29.00 41.44 -13.21
N ARG A 163 27.91 42.04 -12.72
CA ARG A 163 27.71 42.37 -11.30
C ARG A 163 27.12 41.18 -10.55
N ARG A 164 27.61 40.92 -9.34
CA ARG A 164 27.09 39.84 -8.48
C ARG A 164 25.76 40.24 -7.86
N ILE A 165 24.79 39.35 -7.98
CA ILE A 165 23.44 39.49 -7.45
C ILE A 165 23.08 38.22 -6.68
N ALA A 166 22.51 38.40 -5.49
CA ALA A 166 22.02 37.30 -4.66
C ALA A 166 20.50 37.38 -4.50
N ARG A 167 19.84 36.23 -4.51
CA ARG A 167 18.40 36.11 -4.23
C ARG A 167 18.13 34.99 -3.24
N HIS A 168 17.37 35.30 -2.21
CA HIS A 168 16.79 34.31 -1.30
C HIS A 168 15.32 34.11 -1.64
N THR A 169 14.83 32.88 -1.54
CA THR A 169 13.44 32.54 -1.84
C THR A 169 13.01 31.36 -0.98
N THR A 170 11.78 31.39 -0.48
CA THR A 170 11.18 30.29 0.26
C THR A 170 9.86 29.86 -0.39
N PHE A 171 9.52 28.58 -0.26
CA PHE A 171 8.21 28.09 -0.67
C PHE A 171 7.82 26.83 0.10
N ARG A 172 6.52 26.55 0.16
CA ARG A 172 5.95 25.35 0.78
C ARG A 172 5.27 24.47 -0.25
N THR A 173 5.59 23.18 -0.18
CA THR A 173 4.98 22.15 -1.01
C THR A 173 3.62 21.72 -0.48
N PHE A 174 2.78 21.23 -1.38
CA PHE A 174 1.44 20.71 -1.09
C PHE A 174 1.46 19.73 0.09
N VAL A 175 0.52 19.91 1.03
CA VAL A 175 0.30 18.99 2.16
C VAL A 175 -0.87 18.07 1.78
N PRO A 176 -0.62 16.76 1.54
CA PRO A 176 -1.68 15.84 1.21
C PRO A 176 -2.71 15.73 2.35
N PRO A 177 -4.01 15.95 2.07
CA PRO A 177 -5.07 15.71 3.04
C PRO A 177 -5.24 14.21 3.32
N HIS A 178 -4.77 13.35 2.42
CA HIS A 178 -4.93 11.91 2.52
C HIS A 178 -3.59 11.18 2.43
N ARG A 179 -3.32 10.41 3.49
CA ARG A 179 -2.11 9.61 3.60
C ARG A 179 -2.41 8.14 3.36
N VAL A 180 -1.61 7.51 2.50
CA VAL A 180 -1.70 6.09 2.18
C VAL A 180 -0.53 5.34 2.80
N ILE A 181 -0.86 4.26 3.49
CA ILE A 181 0.09 3.35 4.12
C ILE A 181 -0.28 1.93 3.65
N GLY A 182 0.73 1.18 3.24
CA GLY A 182 0.66 -0.26 3.02
C GLY A 182 1.19 -1.01 4.25
N TYR A 183 0.33 -1.82 4.85
CA TYR A 183 0.71 -2.85 5.80
C TYR A 183 1.25 -4.04 5.02
N TYR A 184 2.48 -4.46 5.31
CA TYR A 184 3.17 -5.47 4.53
C TYR A 184 3.45 -6.71 5.36
N THR A 185 3.55 -7.84 4.67
CA THR A 185 4.08 -9.10 5.21
C THR A 185 4.87 -9.80 4.10
N PRO A 186 6.00 -10.46 4.39
CA PRO A 186 6.66 -10.61 5.69
C PRO A 186 7.28 -9.34 6.27
N GLU A 187 7.59 -9.39 7.57
CA GLU A 187 8.37 -8.35 8.27
C GLU A 187 9.87 -8.48 8.01
N ASN A 188 10.60 -7.38 8.25
CA ASN A 188 12.05 -7.34 8.06
C ASN A 188 12.77 -8.33 8.99
N ASN A 189 13.84 -8.94 8.49
CA ASN A 189 14.69 -9.93 9.19
C ASN A 189 13.96 -11.19 9.66
N THR A 190 12.77 -11.50 9.11
CA THR A 190 12.07 -12.75 9.41
C THR A 190 12.55 -13.92 8.56
N THR A 191 12.30 -15.14 9.05
CA THR A 191 12.43 -16.37 8.27
C THR A 191 11.04 -16.96 8.04
N VAL A 192 10.72 -17.28 6.79
CA VAL A 192 9.40 -17.76 6.35
C VAL A 192 9.50 -19.06 5.56
N GLY A 193 8.40 -19.80 5.45
CA GLY A 193 8.30 -21.00 4.62
C GLY A 193 8.26 -20.70 3.11
N THR A 194 8.41 -21.76 2.31
CA THR A 194 8.54 -21.68 0.84
C THR A 194 7.28 -21.19 0.12
N GLY A 195 6.11 -21.25 0.76
CA GLY A 195 4.84 -20.78 0.23
C GLY A 195 4.56 -19.29 0.48
N MET A 196 5.45 -18.57 1.15
CA MET A 196 5.17 -17.17 1.51
C MET A 196 4.94 -16.28 0.28
N ILE A 197 3.91 -15.43 0.33
CA ILE A 197 3.63 -14.42 -0.69
C ILE A 197 3.89 -13.06 -0.04
N VAL A 198 4.60 -12.16 -0.73
CA VAL A 198 4.72 -10.76 -0.28
C VAL A 198 3.36 -10.12 -0.48
N SER A 199 2.75 -9.61 0.57
CA SER A 199 1.41 -9.01 0.50
C SER A 199 1.45 -7.61 1.09
N LEU A 200 0.85 -6.66 0.39
CA LEU A 200 0.63 -5.29 0.86
C LEU A 200 -0.86 -4.98 0.90
N ALA A 201 -1.38 -4.70 2.09
CA ALA A 201 -2.75 -4.21 2.30
C ALA A 201 -2.72 -2.71 2.58
N PHE A 202 -3.43 -1.92 1.78
CA PHE A 202 -3.49 -0.48 1.92
C PHE A 202 -4.67 -0.04 2.80
N ASN A 203 -4.43 0.94 3.66
CA ASN A 203 -5.46 1.54 4.53
C ASN A 203 -6.60 2.22 3.75
N ARG A 204 -6.42 2.48 2.44
CA ARG A 204 -7.38 3.16 1.57
C ARG A 204 -7.36 2.56 0.18
N ARG A 205 -8.40 2.83 -0.61
CA ARG A 205 -8.45 2.42 -2.01
C ARG A 205 -7.35 3.12 -2.81
N ILE A 206 -6.68 2.37 -3.67
CA ILE A 206 -5.68 2.85 -4.62
C ILE A 206 -6.37 3.03 -5.97
N ALA A 207 -6.44 4.28 -6.45
CA ALA A 207 -6.97 4.60 -7.77
C ALA A 207 -5.90 4.40 -8.85
N ASP A 208 -4.69 4.92 -8.63
CA ASP A 208 -3.55 4.74 -9.53
C ASP A 208 -2.70 3.52 -9.11
N ARG A 209 -3.20 2.34 -9.46
CA ARG A 209 -2.53 1.06 -9.18
C ARG A 209 -1.19 0.94 -9.90
N ALA A 210 -1.06 1.49 -11.11
CA ALA A 210 0.16 1.43 -11.89
C ALA A 210 1.29 2.29 -11.27
N ALA A 211 0.97 3.46 -10.70
CA ALA A 211 1.95 4.26 -9.96
C ALA A 211 2.45 3.53 -8.69
N VAL A 212 1.55 2.91 -7.93
CA VAL A 212 1.90 2.13 -6.73
C VAL A 212 2.73 0.91 -7.08
N GLU A 213 2.36 0.17 -8.12
CA GLU A 213 3.08 -1.02 -8.54
C GLU A 213 4.51 -0.70 -9.01
N ARG A 214 4.71 0.36 -9.81
CA ARG A 214 6.06 0.83 -10.22
C ARG A 214 6.93 1.26 -9.05
N ALA A 215 6.30 1.78 -7.99
CA ALA A 215 7.00 2.24 -6.81
C ALA A 215 7.49 1.09 -5.91
N ILE A 216 6.94 -0.11 -6.06
CA ILE A 216 7.32 -1.29 -5.28
C ILE A 216 8.19 -2.20 -6.13
N ARG A 217 9.36 -2.59 -5.61
CA ARG A 217 10.24 -3.54 -6.27
C ARG A 217 10.48 -4.74 -5.37
N VAL A 218 10.19 -5.94 -5.86
CA VAL A 218 10.49 -7.19 -5.16
C VAL A 218 11.54 -7.94 -5.96
N THR A 219 12.63 -8.33 -5.29
CA THR A 219 13.74 -9.07 -5.88
C THR A 219 14.13 -10.24 -5.01
N ALA A 220 14.78 -11.25 -5.60
CA ALA A 220 15.24 -12.43 -4.90
C ALA A 220 16.68 -12.79 -5.26
N ARG A 221 17.35 -13.47 -4.33
CA ARG A 221 18.64 -14.12 -4.55
C ARG A 221 18.55 -15.57 -4.05
N PRO A 222 18.72 -16.60 -4.91
CA PRO A 222 18.92 -16.52 -6.36
C PRO A 222 17.79 -15.82 -7.11
N ALA A 223 18.09 -15.25 -8.29
CA ALA A 223 17.11 -14.50 -9.07
C ALA A 223 16.02 -15.42 -9.63
N VAL A 224 14.77 -14.94 -9.60
CA VAL A 224 13.60 -15.61 -10.20
C VAL A 224 12.62 -14.52 -10.65
N GLU A 225 11.81 -14.80 -11.67
CA GLU A 225 10.71 -13.94 -12.07
C GLU A 225 9.70 -13.82 -10.91
N ILE A 226 9.35 -12.58 -10.53
CA ILE A 226 8.39 -12.27 -9.49
C ILE A 226 7.36 -11.33 -10.09
N ALA A 227 6.09 -11.72 -10.06
CA ALA A 227 5.02 -10.93 -10.66
C ALA A 227 4.07 -10.37 -9.58
N PRO A 228 3.60 -9.12 -9.75
CA PRO A 228 2.53 -8.54 -8.96
C PRO A 228 1.15 -9.09 -9.33
N HIS A 229 0.22 -9.05 -8.37
CA HIS A 229 -1.20 -9.28 -8.59
C HIS A 229 -2.04 -8.41 -7.65
N TRP A 230 -2.97 -7.64 -8.22
CA TRP A 230 -3.94 -6.87 -7.44
C TRP A 230 -5.16 -7.70 -7.08
N PHE A 231 -5.41 -7.83 -5.78
CA PHE A 231 -6.71 -8.26 -5.26
C PHE A 231 -7.55 -7.02 -4.92
N GLY A 232 -8.48 -6.70 -5.82
CA GLY A 232 -9.27 -5.48 -5.74
C GLY A 232 -8.42 -4.21 -5.83
N SER A 233 -8.80 -3.17 -5.09
CA SER A 233 -8.13 -1.86 -5.08
C SER A 233 -7.33 -1.58 -3.80
N ARG A 234 -7.15 -2.58 -2.92
CA ARG A 234 -6.54 -2.39 -1.59
C ARG A 234 -5.49 -3.43 -1.25
N ARG A 235 -5.26 -4.45 -2.09
CA ARG A 235 -4.25 -5.46 -1.83
C ARG A 235 -3.42 -5.74 -3.07
N LEU A 236 -2.11 -5.72 -2.91
CA LEU A 236 -1.13 -6.04 -3.94
C LEU A 236 -0.20 -7.13 -3.41
N ASP A 237 -0.16 -8.24 -4.11
CA ASP A 237 0.66 -9.40 -3.76
C ASP A 237 1.75 -9.65 -4.80
N PHE A 238 2.86 -10.24 -4.38
CA PHE A 238 3.96 -10.65 -5.26
C PHE A 238 4.39 -12.08 -4.95
N ARG A 239 4.53 -12.89 -6.01
CA ARG A 239 5.11 -14.22 -5.94
C ARG A 239 5.79 -14.64 -7.24
N PRO A 240 6.71 -15.62 -7.18
CA PRO A 240 7.18 -16.32 -8.36
C PRO A 240 6.15 -17.33 -8.87
N ARG A 241 6.42 -17.88 -10.06
CA ARG A 241 5.59 -18.92 -10.68
C ARG A 241 5.45 -20.15 -9.78
N GLU A 242 6.57 -20.62 -9.24
CA GLU A 242 6.66 -21.75 -8.31
C GLU A 242 6.96 -21.27 -6.89
N ARG A 243 6.87 -22.17 -5.90
CA ARG A 243 7.22 -21.84 -4.50
C ARG A 243 8.69 -21.45 -4.39
N TRP A 244 9.02 -20.61 -3.42
CA TRP A 244 10.38 -20.15 -3.21
C TRP A 244 11.32 -21.31 -2.91
N ARG A 245 12.54 -21.25 -3.46
CA ARG A 245 13.59 -22.21 -3.11
C ARG A 245 14.10 -21.93 -1.68
N PRO A 246 14.34 -22.97 -0.85
CA PRO A 246 14.99 -22.80 0.44
C PRO A 246 16.29 -21.99 0.36
N GLY A 247 16.53 -21.14 1.36
CA GLY A 247 17.71 -20.26 1.41
C GLY A 247 17.57 -18.94 0.64
N THR A 248 16.54 -18.79 -0.21
CA THR A 248 16.30 -17.57 -0.99
C THR A 248 16.19 -16.34 -0.07
N VAL A 249 16.88 -15.26 -0.42
CA VAL A 249 16.74 -13.96 0.24
C VAL A 249 15.90 -13.04 -0.62
N ILE A 250 14.81 -12.53 -0.06
CA ILE A 250 13.91 -11.61 -0.76
C ILE A 250 14.14 -10.20 -0.23
N THR A 251 14.17 -9.23 -1.14
CA THR A 251 14.25 -7.80 -0.84
C THR A 251 13.05 -7.09 -1.45
N VAL A 252 12.32 -6.35 -0.62
CA VAL A 252 11.15 -5.55 -0.99
C VAL A 252 11.49 -4.08 -0.76
N ASP A 253 11.62 -3.32 -1.83
CA ASP A 253 11.80 -1.87 -1.79
C ASP A 253 10.45 -1.18 -1.95
N LEU A 254 9.93 -0.63 -0.85
CA LEU A 254 8.72 0.19 -0.83
C LEU A 254 9.11 1.64 -1.06
N ARG A 255 8.92 2.16 -2.27
CA ARG A 255 9.24 3.56 -2.62
C ARG A 255 7.96 4.39 -2.77
N LEU A 256 7.02 4.22 -1.84
CA LEU A 256 5.67 4.80 -1.89
C LEU A 256 5.63 6.26 -1.44
N ARG A 257 6.65 6.75 -0.73
CA ARG A 257 6.72 8.14 -0.30
C ARG A 257 6.55 9.09 -1.49
N ASP A 258 5.60 10.01 -1.35
CA ASP A 258 5.23 11.02 -2.35
C ASP A 258 4.70 10.44 -3.68
N VAL A 259 4.39 9.14 -3.72
CA VAL A 259 3.71 8.52 -4.87
C VAL A 259 2.23 8.86 -4.77
N GLN A 260 1.71 9.51 -5.82
CA GLN A 260 0.28 9.76 -5.93
C GLN A 260 -0.44 8.42 -6.18
N THR A 261 -1.35 8.08 -5.28
CA THR A 261 -2.15 6.85 -5.30
C THR A 261 -3.60 7.09 -5.75
N GLY A 262 -4.00 8.37 -5.82
CA GLY A 262 -5.30 8.86 -6.24
C GLY A 262 -5.40 10.38 -6.09
N PRO A 263 -6.58 10.98 -6.33
CA PRO A 263 -6.80 12.41 -6.09
C PRO A 263 -6.41 12.80 -4.66
N ASP A 264 -5.44 13.70 -4.54
CA ASP A 264 -4.88 14.22 -3.29
C ASP A 264 -4.44 13.17 -2.24
N ALA A 265 -4.19 11.93 -2.68
CA ALA A 265 -3.80 10.81 -1.84
C ALA A 265 -2.39 10.33 -2.17
N TYR A 266 -1.49 10.38 -1.18
CA TYR A 266 -0.07 10.10 -1.38
C TYR A 266 0.46 9.09 -0.36
N GLY A 267 1.38 8.24 -0.82
CA GLY A 267 2.06 7.29 0.05
C GLY A 267 3.07 7.98 0.99
N LEU A 268 3.28 7.40 2.19
CA LEU A 268 4.24 7.93 3.18
C LEU A 268 5.55 7.15 3.27
N GLN A 269 5.49 5.87 2.91
CA GLN A 269 6.53 4.91 3.25
C GLN A 269 7.64 4.89 2.20
N ARG A 270 8.88 5.08 2.67
CA ARG A 270 10.09 4.66 1.98
C ARG A 270 10.80 3.67 2.90
N LYS A 271 10.82 2.39 2.55
CA LYS A 271 11.39 1.31 3.36
C LYS A 271 12.01 0.24 2.47
N THR A 272 13.06 -0.41 2.95
CA THR A 272 13.59 -1.64 2.37
C THR A 272 13.44 -2.75 3.40
N ILE A 273 12.81 -3.84 2.99
CA ILE A 273 12.55 -5.02 3.82
C ILE A 273 13.34 -6.17 3.22
N ARG A 274 14.04 -6.92 4.06
CA ARG A 274 14.79 -8.11 3.66
C ARG A 274 14.42 -9.27 4.56
N TYR A 275 14.09 -10.41 3.98
CA TYR A 275 13.75 -11.62 4.74
C TYR A 275 14.28 -12.87 4.02
N ARG A 276 14.30 -14.00 4.73
CA ARG A 276 14.85 -15.26 4.22
C ARG A 276 13.77 -16.33 4.13
N VAL A 277 13.85 -17.15 3.08
CA VAL A 277 13.08 -18.39 2.96
C VAL A 277 13.85 -19.50 3.64
N GLY A 278 13.21 -20.15 4.60
CA GLY A 278 13.75 -21.27 5.35
C GLY A 278 13.60 -22.59 4.61
N ARG A 279 13.31 -23.64 5.36
CA ARG A 279 13.13 -25.01 4.87
C ARG A 279 11.85 -25.17 4.03
N ASP A 280 11.84 -26.16 3.14
CA ASP A 280 10.62 -26.59 2.47
C ASP A 280 9.81 -27.54 3.34
N GLN A 281 8.61 -27.13 3.74
CA GLN A 281 7.67 -27.97 4.46
C GLN A 281 6.24 -27.80 3.92
N ILE A 282 5.57 -28.94 3.69
CA ILE A 282 4.18 -29.01 3.25
C ILE A 282 3.44 -29.95 4.18
N SER A 283 2.29 -29.50 4.68
CA SER A 283 1.35 -30.34 5.41
C SER A 283 0.16 -30.65 4.50
N THR A 284 0.01 -31.90 4.08
CA THR A 284 -1.12 -32.34 3.25
C THR A 284 -2.20 -32.94 4.13
N ILE A 285 -3.40 -32.39 4.09
CA ILE A 285 -4.58 -32.87 4.80
C ILE A 285 -5.46 -33.61 3.80
N ASP A 286 -5.74 -34.86 4.10
CA ASP A 286 -6.79 -35.61 3.44
C ASP A 286 -8.01 -35.62 4.35
N ALA A 287 -9.04 -34.83 3.97
CA ALA A 287 -10.22 -34.65 4.79
C ALA A 287 -11.10 -35.92 4.84
N ALA A 288 -11.06 -36.76 3.79
CA ALA A 288 -11.80 -38.03 3.75
C ALA A 288 -11.10 -39.12 4.58
N ARG A 289 -9.76 -39.10 4.62
CA ARG A 289 -8.95 -40.03 5.43
C ARG A 289 -8.63 -39.52 6.84
N HIS A 290 -9.16 -38.37 7.23
CA HIS A 290 -8.96 -37.75 8.55
C HIS A 290 -7.48 -37.67 8.97
N THR A 291 -6.57 -37.45 8.01
CA THR A 291 -5.12 -37.53 8.24
C THR A 291 -4.41 -36.29 7.72
N LEU A 292 -3.43 -35.80 8.49
CA LEU A 292 -2.47 -34.79 8.07
C LEU A 292 -1.08 -35.43 7.91
N THR A 293 -0.49 -35.35 6.72
CA THR A 293 0.88 -35.80 6.45
C THR A 293 1.82 -34.61 6.31
N VAL A 294 2.83 -34.52 7.17
CA VAL A 294 3.87 -33.49 7.09
C VAL A 294 5.04 -34.03 6.27
N ARG A 295 5.39 -33.30 5.20
CA ARG A 295 6.61 -33.55 4.42
C ARG A 295 7.58 -32.39 4.56
N ARG A 296 8.86 -32.70 4.74
CA ARG A 296 9.95 -31.73 4.72
C ARG A 296 11.00 -32.15 3.71
N SER A 297 11.33 -31.26 2.79
CA SER A 297 12.24 -31.57 1.67
C SER A 297 11.84 -32.88 0.94
N GLY A 298 10.54 -33.06 0.68
CA GLY A 298 9.97 -34.25 0.03
C GLY A 298 9.80 -35.50 0.92
N ARG A 299 10.48 -35.58 2.07
CA ARG A 299 10.42 -36.75 2.97
C ARG A 299 9.28 -36.64 3.98
N VAL A 300 8.56 -37.73 4.22
CA VAL A 300 7.50 -37.79 5.24
C VAL A 300 8.14 -37.73 6.63
N LEU A 301 7.74 -36.74 7.44
CA LEU A 301 8.18 -36.60 8.82
C LEU A 301 7.20 -37.19 9.83
N ALA A 302 5.90 -37.01 9.56
CA ALA A 302 4.84 -37.48 10.44
C ALA A 302 3.53 -37.65 9.67
N ARG A 303 2.70 -38.56 10.17
CA ARG A 303 1.27 -38.62 9.87
C ARG A 303 0.51 -38.43 11.18
N LEU A 304 -0.35 -37.43 11.23
CA LEU A 304 -1.07 -37.03 12.43
C LEU A 304 -2.58 -37.24 12.20
N PRO A 305 -3.30 -37.85 13.14
CA PRO A 305 -4.75 -37.94 13.07
C PRO A 305 -5.38 -36.56 13.29
N ILE A 306 -6.37 -36.22 12.46
CA ILE A 306 -7.05 -34.92 12.52
C ILE A 306 -8.58 -35.09 12.54
N THR A 307 -9.28 -34.01 12.87
CA THR A 307 -10.70 -33.81 12.53
C THR A 307 -10.82 -32.54 11.69
N ALA A 308 -11.49 -32.61 10.55
CA ALA A 308 -11.74 -31.46 9.68
C ALA A 308 -13.20 -30.98 9.80
N GLY A 309 -13.61 -30.11 8.88
CA GLY A 309 -14.98 -29.60 8.78
C GLY A 309 -16.01 -30.69 8.51
N ASP A 310 -17.13 -30.65 9.22
CA ASP A 310 -18.23 -31.60 9.07
C ASP A 310 -18.95 -31.48 7.70
N ALA A 311 -20.02 -32.26 7.50
CA ALA A 311 -20.76 -32.26 6.24
C ALA A 311 -21.51 -30.93 5.96
N LYS A 312 -21.88 -30.18 7.00
CA LYS A 312 -22.57 -28.88 6.87
C LYS A 312 -21.58 -27.75 6.66
N ASN A 313 -20.39 -27.88 7.24
CA ASN A 313 -19.33 -26.88 7.29
C ASN A 313 -17.98 -27.48 6.87
N PRO A 314 -17.87 -28.04 5.64
CA PRO A 314 -16.66 -28.71 5.22
C PRO A 314 -15.47 -27.73 5.15
N THR A 315 -14.25 -28.26 5.28
CA THR A 315 -13.02 -27.46 5.16
C THR A 315 -12.74 -27.16 3.69
N TYR A 316 -12.32 -25.94 3.33
CA TYR A 316 -11.93 -25.63 1.96
C TYR A 316 -10.87 -26.59 1.41
N ASN A 317 -10.97 -26.96 0.14
CA ASN A 317 -9.89 -27.62 -0.59
C ASN A 317 -8.81 -26.61 -1.04
N GLY A 318 -7.64 -27.11 -1.41
CA GLY A 318 -6.59 -26.34 -2.06
C GLY A 318 -5.40 -25.96 -1.15
N LYS A 319 -4.51 -25.15 -1.70
CA LYS A 319 -3.26 -24.72 -1.08
C LYS A 319 -3.47 -23.46 -0.27
N MET A 320 -3.24 -23.54 1.03
CA MET A 320 -3.24 -22.43 1.96
C MET A 320 -1.83 -22.23 2.50
N VAL A 321 -1.56 -21.06 3.05
CA VAL A 321 -0.25 -20.71 3.61
C VAL A 321 -0.47 -20.26 5.04
N ILE A 322 0.37 -20.71 5.96
CA ILE A 322 0.30 -20.28 7.36
C ILE A 322 0.54 -18.76 7.41
N LEU A 323 -0.50 -18.01 7.79
CA LEU A 323 -0.50 -16.55 7.86
C LEU A 323 0.07 -16.07 9.19
N ALA A 324 -0.31 -16.74 10.28
CA ALA A 324 0.02 -16.37 11.64
C ALA A 324 0.03 -17.61 12.53
N ARG A 325 0.75 -17.52 13.64
CA ARG A 325 0.85 -18.57 14.66
C ARG A 325 0.65 -17.94 16.03
N GLN A 326 -0.17 -18.56 16.87
CA GLN A 326 -0.46 -18.13 18.23
C GLN A 326 -0.40 -19.36 19.13
N SER A 327 0.34 -19.28 20.24
CA SER A 327 0.40 -20.37 21.21
C SER A 327 -0.98 -20.64 21.83
N VAL A 328 -1.75 -19.59 22.08
CA VAL A 328 -3.16 -19.63 22.49
C VAL A 328 -3.90 -18.49 21.81
N THR A 329 -5.15 -18.72 21.40
CA THR A 329 -6.04 -17.68 20.86
C THR A 329 -7.49 -17.98 21.21
N ARG A 330 -8.34 -16.94 21.19
CA ARG A 330 -9.79 -17.10 21.26
C ARG A 330 -10.35 -17.29 19.86
N MET A 331 -11.15 -18.33 19.65
CA MET A 331 -11.89 -18.54 18.41
C MET A 331 -13.38 -18.35 18.69
N ASN A 332 -13.96 -17.29 18.11
CA ASN A 332 -15.38 -16.93 18.26
C ASN A 332 -16.10 -17.02 16.90
N GLY A 333 -17.16 -17.82 16.82
CA GLY A 333 -17.99 -18.01 15.61
C GLY A 333 -18.65 -16.73 15.09
N ASP A 334 -18.93 -15.75 15.97
CA ASP A 334 -19.50 -14.46 15.57
C ASP A 334 -18.58 -13.71 14.60
N THR A 335 -17.25 -13.87 14.75
CA THR A 335 -16.24 -13.17 13.94
C THR A 335 -16.14 -13.68 12.50
N VAL A 336 -16.74 -14.85 12.22
CA VAL A 336 -16.59 -15.57 10.94
C VAL A 336 -17.93 -16.02 10.35
N GLY A 337 -19.04 -15.56 10.91
CA GLY A 337 -20.38 -15.79 10.36
C GLY A 337 -21.01 -17.12 10.78
N PHE A 338 -20.56 -17.72 11.88
CA PHE A 338 -21.22 -18.87 12.53
C PHE A 338 -22.05 -18.47 13.75
N GLY A 339 -22.11 -17.17 14.07
CA GLY A 339 -22.79 -16.71 15.28
C GLY A 339 -22.23 -17.35 16.55
N GLY A 340 -23.06 -17.49 17.57
CA GLY A 340 -22.71 -18.11 18.85
C GLY A 340 -22.54 -19.64 18.81
N GLU A 341 -22.43 -20.29 17.64
CA GLU A 341 -22.23 -21.74 17.52
C GLU A 341 -20.97 -22.24 18.26
N TYR A 342 -19.96 -21.37 18.43
CA TYR A 342 -18.83 -21.63 19.31
C TYR A 342 -18.15 -20.35 19.80
N ASP A 343 -17.62 -20.39 21.01
CA ASP A 343 -16.73 -19.37 21.57
C ASP A 343 -15.74 -20.04 22.53
N ILE A 344 -14.55 -20.36 22.02
CA ILE A 344 -13.51 -21.07 22.77
C ILE A 344 -12.40 -20.08 23.08
N LYS A 345 -12.23 -19.75 24.36
CA LYS A 345 -11.35 -18.67 24.84
C LYS A 345 -9.86 -19.01 24.74
N ASP A 346 -9.52 -20.28 24.82
CA ASP A 346 -8.16 -20.79 25.05
C ASP A 346 -7.74 -21.87 24.04
N VAL A 347 -8.00 -21.67 22.75
CA VAL A 347 -7.59 -22.62 21.70
C VAL A 347 -6.06 -22.63 21.57
N PRO A 348 -5.37 -23.75 21.87
CA PRO A 348 -3.92 -23.81 21.82
C PRO A 348 -3.40 -24.06 20.39
N HIS A 349 -2.12 -23.74 20.17
CA HIS A 349 -1.35 -24.08 18.98
C HIS A 349 -2.02 -23.67 17.65
N ALA A 350 -2.66 -22.51 17.64
CA ALA A 350 -3.43 -22.03 16.51
C ALA A 350 -2.53 -21.48 15.38
N MET A 351 -2.77 -21.95 14.17
CA MET A 351 -2.10 -21.53 12.95
C MET A 351 -3.16 -21.11 11.92
N ARG A 352 -3.24 -19.82 11.62
CA ARG A 352 -4.24 -19.25 10.71
C ARG A 352 -3.89 -19.56 9.27
N LEU A 353 -4.84 -20.07 8.49
CA LEU A 353 -4.65 -20.44 7.08
C LEU A 353 -5.40 -19.50 6.12
N THR A 354 -6.58 -19.04 6.53
CA THR A 354 -7.42 -18.15 5.72
C THR A 354 -7.86 -16.92 6.51
N ARG A 355 -8.25 -15.85 5.79
CA ARG A 355 -8.82 -14.65 6.44
C ARG A 355 -10.21 -14.95 6.96
N SER A 356 -10.98 -15.80 6.26
CA SER A 356 -12.32 -16.24 6.66
C SER A 356 -12.36 -17.26 7.82
N GLY A 357 -11.25 -17.49 8.53
CA GLY A 357 -11.29 -18.23 9.80
C GLY A 357 -10.97 -19.73 9.76
N THR A 358 -10.31 -20.24 8.71
CA THR A 358 -9.78 -21.62 8.73
C THR A 358 -8.45 -21.65 9.48
N PHE A 359 -8.35 -22.52 10.49
CA PHE A 359 -7.13 -22.74 11.28
C PHE A 359 -6.74 -24.21 11.32
N LEU A 360 -5.45 -24.47 11.47
CA LEU A 360 -4.95 -25.67 12.16
C LEU A 360 -4.80 -25.33 13.64
N HIS A 361 -5.26 -26.17 14.55
CA HIS A 361 -5.16 -25.87 15.98
C HIS A 361 -5.17 -27.13 16.86
N GLY A 362 -4.77 -26.97 18.11
CA GLY A 362 -4.98 -27.96 19.14
C GLY A 362 -6.43 -27.99 19.62
N ASN A 363 -6.94 -29.19 19.85
CA ASN A 363 -8.29 -29.45 20.30
C ASN A 363 -8.21 -30.38 21.52
N TYR A 364 -8.48 -29.82 22.68
CA TYR A 364 -8.46 -30.53 23.96
C TYR A 364 -9.87 -30.97 24.43
N TRP A 365 -10.92 -30.46 23.78
CA TRP A 365 -12.31 -30.66 24.20
C TRP A 365 -12.98 -31.84 23.47
N ALA A 366 -12.51 -32.20 22.29
CA ALA A 366 -13.04 -33.33 21.54
C ALA A 366 -12.57 -34.68 22.13
N PRO A 367 -13.47 -35.68 22.23
CA PRO A 367 -13.09 -37.04 22.58
C PRO A 367 -11.96 -37.59 21.68
N PRO A 368 -10.98 -38.32 22.23
CA PRO A 368 -9.83 -38.83 21.47
C PRO A 368 -10.19 -39.62 20.20
N ALA A 369 -11.30 -40.37 20.22
CA ALA A 369 -11.75 -41.21 19.10
C ALA A 369 -12.15 -40.42 17.84
N ILE A 370 -12.34 -39.09 17.95
CA ILE A 370 -12.71 -38.25 16.80
C ILE A 370 -11.52 -38.04 15.87
N PHE A 371 -10.31 -37.91 16.41
CA PHE A 371 -9.11 -37.65 15.62
C PHE A 371 -8.74 -38.88 14.80
N GLY A 372 -8.71 -38.75 13.47
CA GLY A 372 -8.51 -39.88 12.56
C GLY A 372 -9.78 -40.70 12.28
N GLY A 373 -10.90 -40.38 12.95
CA GLY A 373 -12.15 -41.14 12.86
C GLY A 373 -13.29 -40.40 12.15
N ARG A 374 -13.50 -39.11 12.43
CA ARG A 374 -14.57 -38.31 11.80
C ARG A 374 -14.29 -36.82 11.78
N ASN A 375 -14.92 -36.12 10.84
CA ASN A 375 -14.89 -34.65 10.75
C ASN A 375 -16.05 -34.03 11.52
N THR A 376 -15.76 -33.03 12.36
CA THR A 376 -16.73 -32.48 13.32
C THR A 376 -16.61 -30.96 13.53
N SER A 377 -15.72 -30.27 12.81
CA SER A 377 -15.48 -28.85 13.03
C SER A 377 -16.34 -27.95 12.11
N HIS A 378 -16.30 -26.64 12.34
CA HIS A 378 -16.89 -25.61 11.46
C HIS A 378 -15.96 -25.20 10.29
N GLY A 379 -15.06 -26.10 9.89
CA GLY A 379 -14.12 -25.90 8.78
C GLY A 379 -12.66 -25.78 9.20
N CYS A 380 -12.36 -25.64 10.50
CA CYS A 380 -11.01 -25.78 11.04
C CYS A 380 -10.49 -27.21 10.97
N VAL A 381 -9.19 -27.39 11.14
CA VAL A 381 -8.56 -28.71 11.23
C VAL A 381 -7.95 -28.85 12.62
N GLY A 382 -8.59 -29.68 13.44
CA GLY A 382 -8.20 -29.94 14.83
C GLY A 382 -7.24 -31.12 14.93
N LEU A 383 -6.22 -30.96 15.76
CA LEU A 383 -5.32 -32.03 16.21
C LEU A 383 -5.52 -32.25 17.71
N LYS A 384 -5.35 -33.49 18.17
CA LYS A 384 -5.42 -33.79 19.61
C LYS A 384 -4.43 -32.92 20.38
N ASP A 385 -4.90 -32.33 21.47
CA ASP A 385 -4.09 -31.54 22.39
C ASP A 385 -4.62 -31.65 23.83
N VAL A 386 -4.01 -30.91 24.76
CA VAL A 386 -4.48 -30.72 26.13
C VAL A 386 -4.81 -29.26 26.38
N ARG A 387 -5.61 -28.97 27.42
CA ARG A 387 -5.95 -27.60 27.80
C ARG A 387 -4.65 -26.82 28.08
N GLY A 388 -4.52 -25.63 27.53
CA GLY A 388 -3.30 -24.82 27.61
C GLY A 388 -2.19 -25.19 26.60
N GLY A 389 -2.31 -26.34 25.91
CA GLY A 389 -1.37 -26.80 24.89
C GLY A 389 -0.17 -27.55 25.49
N GLY A 390 0.05 -28.79 25.03
CA GLY A 390 1.20 -29.61 25.44
C GLY A 390 2.27 -29.71 24.35
N PRO A 391 3.58 -29.68 24.67
CA PRO A 391 4.64 -29.74 23.68
C PRO A 391 4.73 -31.09 22.94
N ASN A 392 4.28 -32.17 23.60
CA ASN A 392 4.34 -33.54 23.09
C ASN A 392 3.00 -34.04 22.51
N THR A 393 2.01 -33.17 22.36
CA THR A 393 0.75 -33.52 21.69
C THR A 393 0.91 -33.42 20.16
N PRO A 394 0.06 -34.10 19.36
CA PRO A 394 0.07 -33.95 17.91
C PRO A 394 0.01 -32.48 17.45
N ALA A 395 -0.81 -31.66 18.11
CA ALA A 395 -0.91 -30.22 17.83
C ALA A 395 0.39 -29.47 18.17
N GLY A 396 0.94 -29.68 19.38
CA GLY A 396 2.19 -29.05 19.82
C GLY A 396 3.39 -29.45 18.96
N TRP A 397 3.48 -30.72 18.59
CA TRP A 397 4.52 -31.23 17.68
C TRP A 397 4.50 -30.52 16.32
N LEU A 398 3.30 -30.38 15.73
CA LEU A 398 3.10 -29.71 14.45
C LEU A 398 3.40 -28.22 14.56
N PHE A 399 2.89 -27.57 15.60
CA PHE A 399 3.08 -26.15 15.84
C PHE A 399 4.56 -25.79 15.98
N ALA A 400 5.30 -26.51 16.82
CA ALA A 400 6.74 -26.31 17.02
C ALA A 400 7.56 -26.48 15.74
N ARG A 401 7.07 -27.29 14.78
CA ARG A 401 7.77 -27.60 13.53
C ARG A 401 7.27 -26.83 12.32
N SER A 402 6.27 -25.98 12.46
CA SER A 402 5.72 -25.17 11.37
C SER A 402 6.16 -23.71 11.51
N ILE A 403 6.24 -22.96 10.41
CA ILE A 403 6.51 -21.51 10.43
C ILE A 403 5.51 -20.78 9.51
N VAL A 404 5.37 -19.46 9.72
CA VAL A 404 4.63 -18.60 8.79
C VAL A 404 5.24 -18.76 7.39
N GLY A 405 4.39 -18.91 6.36
CA GLY A 405 4.83 -19.18 5.00
C GLY A 405 4.89 -20.67 4.61
N ASP A 406 4.78 -21.61 5.56
CA ASP A 406 4.65 -23.03 5.21
C ASP A 406 3.31 -23.29 4.50
N THR A 407 3.30 -24.25 3.58
CA THR A 407 2.10 -24.58 2.79
C THR A 407 1.30 -25.69 3.48
N VAL A 408 -0.02 -25.50 3.55
CA VAL A 408 -0.99 -26.51 3.96
C VAL A 408 -1.90 -26.79 2.78
N GLU A 409 -1.93 -28.03 2.31
CA GLU A 409 -2.77 -28.42 1.18
C GLU A 409 -3.89 -29.33 1.66
N VAL A 410 -5.14 -28.91 1.49
CA VAL A 410 -6.31 -29.73 1.79
C VAL A 410 -6.82 -30.38 0.52
N ARG A 411 -7.10 -31.68 0.59
CA ARG A 411 -7.67 -32.48 -0.48
C ARG A 411 -8.84 -33.31 0.05
N ASN A 412 -9.67 -33.79 -0.89
CA ASN A 412 -10.77 -34.72 -0.62
C ASN A 412 -11.80 -34.21 0.41
N SER A 413 -11.94 -32.88 0.53
CA SER A 413 -13.05 -32.28 1.27
C SER A 413 -14.26 -32.09 0.37
N ARG A 414 -15.45 -32.00 0.96
CA ARG A 414 -16.72 -31.73 0.25
C ARG A 414 -16.95 -30.24 -0.05
N ASP A 415 -16.04 -29.36 0.36
CA ASP A 415 -16.12 -27.93 0.06
C ASP A 415 -15.44 -27.59 -1.29
N ARG A 416 -15.64 -26.36 -1.75
CA ARG A 416 -14.95 -25.76 -2.90
C ARG A 416 -13.47 -25.51 -2.62
N MET A 417 -12.73 -25.21 -3.69
CA MET A 417 -11.36 -24.67 -3.59
C MET A 417 -11.36 -23.32 -2.88
N VAL A 418 -10.39 -23.11 -1.99
CA VAL A 418 -10.19 -21.85 -1.31
C VAL A 418 -9.96 -20.73 -2.33
N ALA A 419 -10.64 -19.60 -2.14
CA ALA A 419 -10.49 -18.44 -3.01
C ALA A 419 -9.05 -17.89 -2.93
N PRO A 420 -8.46 -17.46 -4.05
CA PRO A 420 -7.07 -16.99 -4.06
C PRO A 420 -6.78 -15.78 -3.17
N ASP A 421 -7.78 -14.95 -2.93
CA ASP A 421 -7.74 -13.75 -2.09
C ASP A 421 -8.06 -14.03 -0.60
N ASN A 422 -8.50 -15.24 -0.26
CA ASN A 422 -8.81 -15.63 1.12
C ASN A 422 -7.56 -16.06 1.89
N GLY A 423 -6.77 -15.08 2.33
CA GLY A 423 -5.41 -15.31 2.83
C GLY A 423 -4.41 -15.27 1.68
N LEU A 424 -3.28 -15.97 1.80
CA LEU A 424 -2.25 -16.05 0.75
C LEU A 424 -2.54 -17.22 -0.21
N GLY A 425 -3.78 -17.29 -0.70
CA GLY A 425 -4.30 -18.37 -1.56
C GLY A 425 -3.89 -18.28 -3.03
N GLY A 426 -3.02 -17.34 -3.41
CA GLY A 426 -2.58 -17.10 -4.80
C GLY A 426 -2.00 -18.31 -5.54
N TRP A 427 -1.61 -19.36 -4.80
CA TRP A 427 -1.14 -20.65 -5.32
C TRP A 427 -2.23 -21.53 -5.93
N ASN A 428 -3.51 -21.18 -5.74
CA ASN A 428 -4.66 -21.86 -6.36
C ASN A 428 -5.03 -21.24 -7.73
N MET A 429 -4.28 -20.25 -8.20
CA MET A 429 -4.44 -19.65 -9.54
C MET A 429 -3.34 -20.10 -10.48
N SER A 430 -3.70 -20.22 -11.77
CA SER A 430 -2.71 -20.38 -12.83
C SER A 430 -1.81 -19.15 -12.90
N TRP A 431 -0.56 -19.36 -13.35
CA TRP A 431 0.42 -18.27 -13.50
C TRP A 431 -0.05 -17.18 -14.46
N ALA A 432 -0.72 -17.56 -15.55
CA ALA A 432 -1.29 -16.62 -16.51
C ALA A 432 -2.34 -15.70 -15.87
N ARG A 433 -3.28 -16.26 -15.08
CA ARG A 433 -4.28 -15.46 -14.33
C ARG A 433 -3.63 -14.59 -13.26
N TRP A 434 -2.55 -15.05 -12.63
CA TRP A 434 -1.78 -14.24 -11.69
C TRP A 434 -1.18 -13.01 -12.39
N ARG A 435 -0.42 -13.20 -13.47
CA ARG A 435 0.21 -12.10 -14.22
C ARG A 435 -0.81 -11.10 -14.80
N ALA A 436 -1.98 -11.59 -15.23
CA ALA A 436 -3.05 -10.74 -15.73
C ALA A 436 -3.62 -9.75 -14.68
N GLY A 437 -3.33 -9.95 -13.39
CA GLY A 437 -3.73 -9.04 -12.30
C GLY A 437 -2.76 -7.88 -12.06
N SER A 438 -1.68 -7.76 -12.83
CA SER A 438 -0.80 -6.58 -12.80
C SER A 438 -1.50 -5.34 -13.37
N ALA A 439 -1.20 -4.17 -12.80
CA ALA A 439 -1.62 -2.87 -13.34
C ALA A 439 -0.63 -2.33 -14.41
N LEU A 440 0.51 -2.99 -14.60
CA LEU A 440 1.52 -2.69 -15.60
C LEU A 440 1.36 -3.67 -16.74
N ARG A 441 0.50 -3.33 -17.70
CA ARG A 441 0.35 -4.11 -18.93
C ARG A 441 1.45 -3.81 -19.92
#